data_AF-A0A1F3SY48-F1
#
_entry.id   AF-A0A1F3SY48-F1
#
_cell.length_a   1.000
_cell.length_b   1.000
_cell.length_c   1.000
_cell.angle_alpha   90.00
_cell.angle_beta   90.00
_cell.angle_gamma   90.00
#
_symmetry.space_group_name_H-M   'P 1'
#
loop_
_entity.id
_entity.type
_entity.pdbx_description
1 polymer ?
#
loop_
_entity_poly.entity_id
_entity_poly.type
_entity_poly.pdbx_seq_one_letter_code
_entity_poly.pdbx_strand_id
1 'polypeptide(L)' 'MKKIRITAELTVDEVLRRWPSSLGFFIKMKLPCVSCPIGALDTLADVAKAHGLAVSSFIRNINQFANKGESS' A
#
# COMPACT_ATOMS: atom_id res chain seq x y z
N MET A 1 16.42 12.80 -7.41
CA MET A 1 15.50 11.64 -7.41
C MET A 1 14.89 11.49 -6.02
N LYS A 2 13.55 11.54 -5.89
CA LYS A 2 12.87 11.48 -4.59
C LYS A 2 12.47 10.02 -4.33
N LYS A 3 13.23 9.30 -3.50
CA LYS A 3 12.89 7.92 -3.11
C LYS A 3 11.51 7.91 -2.45
N ILE A 4 10.62 7.04 -2.92
CA ILE A 4 9.31 6.84 -2.29
C ILE A 4 9.55 6.08 -0.98
N ARG A 5 9.01 6.61 0.12
CA ARG A 5 9.05 6.02 1.46
C ARG A 5 7.63 5.95 2.00
N ILE A 6 7.03 4.78 1.88
CA ILE A 6 5.73 4.45 2.45
C ILE A 6 5.96 3.85 3.84
N THR A 7 5.28 4.33 4.87
CA THR A 7 5.36 3.82 6.24
C THR A 7 4.06 3.14 6.66
N ALA A 8 4.11 2.31 7.69
CA ALA A 8 2.96 1.51 8.14
C ALA A 8 1.84 2.35 8.77
N GLU A 9 2.15 3.58 9.18
CA GLU A 9 1.24 4.54 9.79
C GLU A 9 0.34 5.23 8.76
N LEU A 10 0.72 5.20 7.48
CA LEU A 10 -0.09 5.76 6.41
C LEU A 10 -1.29 4.87 6.12
N THR A 11 -2.41 5.50 5.77
CA THR A 11 -3.61 4.81 5.30
C THR A 11 -3.47 4.45 3.83
N VAL A 12 -4.26 3.49 3.37
CA VAL A 12 -4.32 3.13 1.95
C VAL A 12 -4.71 4.34 1.10
N ASP A 13 -5.70 5.13 1.54
CA ASP A 13 -6.12 6.37 0.88
C ASP A 13 -4.97 7.39 0.79
N GLU A 14 -4.26 7.66 1.88
CA GLU A 14 -3.11 8.58 1.89
C GLU A 14 -2.00 8.13 0.92
N VAL A 15 -1.73 6.82 0.88
CA VAL A 15 -0.73 6.25 -0.02
C VAL A 15 -1.15 6.40 -1.48
N LEU A 16 -2.42 6.14 -1.80
CA LEU A 16 -2.94 6.26 -3.17
C LEU A 16 -3.02 7.72 -3.63
N ARG A 17 -3.37 8.65 -2.73
CA ARG A 17 -3.36 10.10 -3.02
C ARG A 17 -1.96 10.63 -3.29
N ARG A 18 -0.96 10.17 -2.51
CA ARG A 18 0.43 10.63 -2.64
C ARG A 18 1.21 9.89 -3.73
N TRP A 19 0.90 8.61 -3.96
CA TRP A 19 1.58 7.72 -4.90
C TRP A 19 0.59 6.83 -5.65
N PRO A 20 -0.12 7.38 -6.66
CA PRO A 20 -1.11 6.63 -7.44
C PRO A 20 -0.52 5.42 -8.18
N SER A 21 0.79 5.42 -8.50
CA SER A 21 1.49 4.26 -9.07
C SER A 21 1.47 3.02 -8.18
N SER A 22 1.22 3.19 -6.88
CA SER A 22 1.06 2.08 -5.92
C SER A 22 -0.29 1.38 -6.06
N LEU A 23 -1.25 1.93 -6.81
CA LEU A 23 -2.58 1.35 -7.00
C LEU A 23 -2.54 -0.07 -7.56
N GLY A 24 -1.64 -0.34 -8.51
CA GLY A 24 -1.46 -1.67 -9.09
C GLY A 24 -1.09 -2.75 -8.06
N PHE A 25 -0.39 -2.37 -6.99
CA PHE A 25 -0.06 -3.27 -5.89
C PHE A 25 -1.32 -3.69 -5.11
N PHE A 26 -2.19 -2.74 -4.76
CA PHE A 26 -3.43 -3.02 -4.04
C PHE A 26 -4.42 -3.84 -4.88
N ILE A 27 -4.52 -3.55 -6.19
CA ILE A 27 -5.31 -4.35 -7.13
C ILE A 27 -4.78 -5.80 -7.17
N LYS A 28 -3.46 -5.98 -7.26
CA LYS A 28 -2.81 -7.31 -7.32
C LYS A 28 -2.99 -8.11 -6.03
N MET A 29 -2.99 -7.44 -4.88
CA MET A 29 -3.22 -8.08 -3.59
C MET A 29 -4.66 -8.59 -3.43
N LYS A 30 -5.58 -8.29 -4.37
CA LYS A 30 -7.02 -8.63 -4.30
C LYS A 30 -7.60 -8.31 -2.92
N LEU A 31 -7.18 -7.21 -2.31
CA LEU A 31 -7.70 -6.77 -1.01
C LEU A 31 -9.18 -6.40 -1.23
N PRO A 32 -10.15 -7.18 -0.69
CA PRO A 32 -11.57 -6.88 -0.88
C PRO A 32 -11.96 -5.54 -0.24
N CYS A 33 -11.12 -5.01 0.65
CA CYS A 33 -11.25 -3.69 1.27
C CYS A 33 -11.05 -2.50 0.33
N VAL A 34 -10.48 -2.66 -0.87
CA VAL A 34 -10.38 -1.53 -1.84
C VAL A 34 -11.74 -1.16 -2.45
N SER A 35 -12.70 -2.10 -2.40
CA SER A 35 -14.06 -1.92 -2.93
C SER A 35 -15.02 -1.26 -1.94
N CYS A 36 -14.61 -1.12 -0.67
CA CYS A 36 -15.44 -0.54 0.39
C CYS A 36 -14.74 0.71 0.93
N PRO A 37 -15.37 1.90 0.93
CA PRO A 37 -14.72 3.16 1.28
C PRO A 37 -14.12 3.19 2.70
N ILE A 38 -14.59 2.31 3.59
CA ILE A 38 -14.09 2.18 4.96
C ILE A 38 -12.69 1.55 4.98
N GLY A 39 -12.43 0.56 4.11
CA GLY A 39 -11.15 -0.16 4.08
C GLY A 39 -9.97 0.66 3.55
N ALA A 40 -10.24 1.79 2.89
CA ALA A 40 -9.21 2.73 2.45
C ALA A 40 -8.68 3.62 3.60
N LEU A 41 -9.45 3.74 4.69
CA LEU A 41 -9.07 4.51 5.89
C LEU A 41 -8.17 3.70 6.83
N ASP A 42 -8.11 2.38 6.67
CA ASP A 42 -7.22 1.55 7.46
C ASP A 42 -5.75 1.85 7.14
N THR A 43 -4.94 1.84 8.21
CA THR A 43 -3.49 1.95 8.08
C THR A 43 -2.92 0.71 7.41
N LEU A 44 -1.80 0.86 6.70
CA LEU A 44 -1.12 -0.31 6.12
C LEU A 44 -0.75 -1.36 7.18
N ALA A 45 -0.47 -0.93 8.42
CA ALA A 45 -0.27 -1.84 9.55
C ALA A 45 -1.53 -2.65 9.87
N ASP A 46 -2.69 -2.00 9.90
CA ASP A 46 -3.96 -2.64 10.20
C ASP A 46 -4.37 -3.62 9.11
N VAL A 47 -4.29 -3.18 7.84
CA VAL A 47 -4.53 -4.04 6.67
C VAL A 47 -3.62 -5.27 6.70
N ALA A 48 -2.33 -5.11 6.98
CA ALA A 48 -1.43 -6.25 7.09
C ALA A 48 -1.87 -7.21 8.20
N LYS A 49 -2.23 -6.71 9.39
CA LYS A 49 -2.68 -7.54 10.51
C LYS A 49 -4.02 -8.23 10.23
N ALA A 50 -4.99 -7.53 9.67
CA ALA A 50 -6.30 -8.05 9.29
C ALA A 50 -6.19 -9.20 8.28
N HIS A 51 -5.15 -9.16 7.43
CA HIS A 51 -4.82 -10.19 6.46
C HIS A 51 -3.80 -11.24 6.96
N GLY A 52 -3.39 -11.19 8.23
CA GLY A 52 -2.40 -12.12 8.79
C GLY A 52 -0.99 -11.99 8.21
N LEU A 53 -0.67 -10.84 7.61
CA LEU A 53 0.61 -10.53 6.99
C LEU A 53 1.54 -9.81 7.98
N ALA A 54 2.85 -10.08 7.86
CA ALA A 54 3.84 -9.31 8.59
C ALA A 54 3.90 -7.87 8.04
N VAL A 55 3.62 -6.88 8.89
CA VAL A 55 3.66 -5.44 8.56
C VAL A 55 4.97 -5.07 7.86
N SER A 56 6.10 -5.52 8.39
CA SER A 56 7.45 -5.25 7.83
C SER A 56 7.58 -5.73 6.39
N SER A 57 7.09 -6.94 6.10
CA SER A 57 7.12 -7.52 4.75
C SER A 57 6.18 -6.79 3.81
N PHE A 58 4.99 -6.44 4.29
CA PHE A 58 3.99 -5.69 3.51
C PHE A 58 4.53 -4.31 3.08
N ILE A 59 5.09 -3.55 4.03
CA ILE A 59 5.70 -2.25 3.76
C ILE A 59 6.88 -2.34 2.81
N ARG A 60 7.73 -3.35 2.97
CA ARG A 60 8.84 -3.57 2.03
C ARG A 60 8.33 -3.84 0.62
N ASN A 61 7.26 -4.62 0.47
CA ASN A 61 6.71 -4.99 -0.84
C ASN A 61 6.10 -3.78 -1.56
N ILE A 62 5.28 -2.98 -0.87
CA ILE A 62 4.69 -1.79 -1.48
C ILE A 62 5.74 -0.72 -1.81
N ASN A 63 6.76 -0.53 -0.94
CA ASN A 63 7.87 0.38 -1.25
C ASN A 63 8.64 -0.11 -2.49
N GLN A 64 8.90 -1.41 -2.61
CA GLN A 64 9.56 -1.96 -3.80
C GLN A 64 8.70 -1.72 -5.04
N PHE A 65 7.39 -1.96 -4.97
CA PHE A 65 6.48 -1.76 -6.09
C PHE A 65 6.41 -0.28 -6.51
N ALA A 66 6.24 0.62 -5.55
CA ALA A 66 6.17 2.07 -5.81
C ALA A 66 7.47 2.59 -6.44
N ASN A 67 8.64 2.09 -6.03
CA ASN A 67 9.92 2.47 -6.63
C ASN A 67 10.22 1.73 -7.96
N LYS A 68 9.50 0.64 -8.29
CA LYS A 68 9.63 -0.09 -9.58
C LYS A 68 8.78 0.49 -10.71
N GLY A 69 7.72 1.24 -10.39
CA GLY A 69 6.83 1.88 -11.38
C GLY A 69 7.48 2.98 -12.23
N GLU A 70 8.77 3.29 -12.02
CA GLU A 70 9.59 4.21 -12.83
C GLU A 70 10.49 3.45 -13.84
N SER A 71 10.29 2.15 -14.03
CA SER A 71 11.10 1.35 -14.96
C SER A 71 10.22 0.40 -15.78
N SER A 72 9.33 0.95 -16.60
CA SER A 72 8.92 0.36 -17.87
C SER A 72 8.25 1.39 -18.76
#